data_AF-A0A0C2ZXE1-F1
#
_entry.id   AF-A0A0C2ZXE1-F1
#
_cell.length_a   1.000
_cell.length_b   1.000
_cell.length_c   1.000
_cell.angle_alpha   90.00
_cell.angle_beta   90.00
_cell.angle_gamma   90.00
#
_symmetry.space_group_name_H-M   'P 1'
#
loop_
_entity.id
_entity.type
_entity.pdbx_description
1 polymer ?
#
loop_
_entity_poly.entity_id
_entity_poly.type
_entity_poly.pdbx_seq_one_letter_code
_entity_poly.pdbx_strand_id
1 'polypeptide(L)'
;KLLPELTRCMKCQSFGSHCTKECQSPWDTCRTCAREHCTKNCTVTTPDKHHCVNCKADRHAAWDCKCPTFINLSKCYHSHLPDVAYRYFPKSDDPATWIRENEADQAWNEPPRDENG
;
A
#
# COMPACT_ATOMS: atom_id res chain seq x y z
N LYS A 1 7.92 1.15 13.35
CA LYS A 1 8.16 1.17 11.87
C LYS A 1 7.03 0.41 11.21
N LEU A 2 6.30 1.05 10.29
CA LEU A 2 5.36 0.36 9.41
C LEU A 2 6.16 -0.30 8.29
N LEU A 3 5.80 -1.52 7.91
CA LEU A 3 6.44 -2.22 6.81
C LEU A 3 6.03 -1.55 5.48
N PRO A 4 6.95 -1.42 4.51
CA PRO A 4 6.61 -0.84 3.22
C PRO A 4 5.51 -1.68 2.55
N GLU A 5 4.47 -1.02 2.05
CA GLU A 5 3.38 -1.69 1.36
C GLU A 5 3.78 -2.07 -0.06
N LEU A 6 3.26 -3.22 -0.53
CA LEU A 6 3.42 -3.63 -1.91
C LEU A 6 2.71 -2.64 -2.84
N THR A 7 3.45 -2.05 -3.76
CA THR A 7 2.90 -1.10 -4.72
C THR A 7 2.05 -1.79 -5.77
N ARG A 8 1.01 -1.07 -6.22
CA ARG A 8 0.14 -1.47 -7.33
C ARG A 8 0.29 -0.51 -8.50
N CYS A 9 0.21 -1.03 -9.71
CA CYS A 9 0.11 -0.20 -10.90
C CYS A 9 -1.21 0.59 -10.87
N MET A 10 -1.16 1.93 -10.95
CA MET A 10 -2.39 2.74 -10.84
C MET A 10 -3.27 2.68 -12.10
N LYS A 11 -2.77 2.10 -13.20
CA LYS A 11 -3.51 1.86 -14.43
C LYS A 11 -4.24 0.53 -14.42
N CYS A 12 -3.54 -0.60 -14.24
CA CYS A 12 -4.15 -1.94 -14.29
C CYS A 12 -4.44 -2.57 -12.91
N GLN A 13 -4.05 -1.91 -11.82
CA GLN A 13 -4.21 -2.38 -10.43
C GLN A 13 -3.47 -3.68 -10.08
N SER A 14 -2.58 -4.16 -10.95
CA SER A 14 -1.74 -5.33 -10.65
C SER A 14 -0.69 -5.01 -9.58
N PHE A 15 -0.42 -5.99 -8.72
CA PHE A 15 0.61 -5.89 -7.68
C PHE A 15 2.00 -6.22 -8.20
N GLY A 16 3.01 -5.43 -7.80
CA GLY A 16 4.43 -5.80 -7.79
C GLY A 16 5.11 -6.16 -9.13
N SER A 17 4.39 -6.10 -10.27
CA SER A 17 4.94 -6.52 -11.57
C SER A 17 5.50 -5.36 -12.40
N HIS A 18 4.94 -4.16 -12.27
CA HIS A 18 5.34 -2.96 -13.01
C HIS A 18 4.69 -1.71 -12.40
N CYS A 19 5.19 -0.53 -12.78
CA CYS A 19 4.56 0.75 -12.44
C CYS A 19 3.70 1.31 -13.59
N THR A 20 2.92 2.37 -13.32
CA THR A 20 2.05 3.00 -14.33
C THR A 20 2.78 3.39 -15.63
N LYS A 21 4.04 3.81 -15.55
CA LYS A 21 4.85 4.22 -16.72
C LYS A 21 5.18 3.05 -17.65
N GLU A 22 5.29 1.85 -17.11
CA GLU A 22 5.62 0.61 -17.83
C GLU A 22 4.35 -0.18 -18.22
N CYS A 23 3.17 0.30 -17.81
CA CYS A 23 1.93 -0.42 -18.02
C CYS A 23 1.48 -0.36 -19.48
N GLN A 24 1.48 -1.54 -20.12
CA GLN A 24 1.02 -1.72 -21.49
C GLN A 24 -0.50 -1.89 -21.61
N SER A 25 -1.24 -1.90 -20.49
CA SER A 25 -2.71 -2.00 -20.53
C SER A 25 -3.29 -0.82 -21.32
N PRO A 26 -4.18 -1.05 -22.30
CA PRO A 26 -4.74 0.03 -23.10
C PRO A 26 -5.83 0.83 -22.36
N TRP A 27 -6.38 0.32 -21.26
CA TRP A 27 -7.42 0.98 -20.47
C TRP A 27 -7.05 1.08 -18.99
N ASP A 28 -7.72 1.98 -18.27
CA ASP A 28 -7.70 1.98 -16.81
C ASP A 28 -8.59 0.85 -16.27
N THR A 29 -8.09 0.17 -15.24
CA THR A 29 -8.85 -0.84 -14.49
C THR A 29 -9.31 -0.22 -13.17
N CYS A 30 -10.60 -0.31 -12.90
CA CYS A 30 -11.18 0.16 -11.66
C CYS A 30 -10.71 -0.70 -10.47
N ARG A 31 -10.17 -0.07 -9.42
CA ARG A 31 -9.73 -0.81 -8.22
C ARG A 31 -10.88 -1.41 -7.41
N THR A 32 -12.11 -0.97 -7.63
CA THR A 32 -13.30 -1.40 -6.86
C THR A 32 -13.99 -2.60 -7.50
N CYS A 33 -14.23 -2.54 -8.81
CA CYS A 33 -15.02 -3.54 -9.52
C CYS A 33 -14.29 -4.22 -10.70
N ALA A 34 -12.98 -3.94 -10.87
CA ALA A 34 -12.12 -4.52 -11.90
C ALA A 34 -12.53 -4.32 -13.37
N ARG A 35 -13.52 -3.45 -13.64
CA ARG A 35 -13.95 -3.10 -15.01
C ARG A 35 -13.10 -1.98 -15.62
N GLU A 36 -13.27 -1.78 -16.92
CA GLU A 36 -12.53 -0.83 -17.75
C GLU A 36 -13.05 0.61 -17.55
N HIS A 37 -12.60 1.25 -16.47
CA HIS A 37 -12.78 2.67 -16.23
C HIS A 37 -11.85 3.16 -15.12
N CYS A 38 -11.56 4.46 -15.11
CA CYS A 38 -10.93 5.11 -13.97
C CYS A 38 -11.82 4.95 -12.73
N THR A 39 -11.23 4.56 -11.59
CA THR A 39 -11.95 4.35 -10.33
C THR A 39 -12.82 5.54 -9.93
N LYS A 40 -12.40 6.77 -10.27
CA LYS A 40 -13.18 8.00 -10.00
C LYS A 40 -14.58 7.99 -10.65
N ASN A 41 -14.74 7.24 -11.74
CA ASN A 41 -15.99 7.11 -12.48
C ASN A 41 -16.78 5.85 -12.08
N CYS A 42 -16.34 5.12 -11.06
CA CYS A 42 -17.00 3.90 -10.63
C CYS A 42 -18.30 4.21 -9.88
N THR A 43 -19.40 3.60 -10.31
CA THR A 43 -20.72 3.72 -9.68
C THR A 43 -21.02 2.60 -8.68
N VAL A 44 -20.09 1.64 -8.53
CA VAL A 44 -20.24 0.53 -7.58
C VAL A 44 -20.00 1.04 -6.16
N THR A 45 -21.02 0.96 -5.32
CA THR A 45 -20.97 1.33 -3.90
C THR A 45 -21.17 0.15 -2.96
N THR A 46 -21.71 -0.96 -3.47
CA THR A 46 -22.10 -2.10 -2.64
C THR A 46 -21.00 -3.18 -2.63
N PRO A 47 -20.59 -3.71 -1.45
CA PRO A 47 -19.48 -4.66 -1.35
C PRO A 47 -19.67 -5.97 -2.14
N ASP A 48 -20.90 -6.41 -2.35
CA ASP A 48 -21.26 -7.57 -3.16
C ASP A 48 -20.85 -7.43 -4.63
N LYS A 49 -20.75 -6.19 -5.12
CA LYS A 49 -20.32 -5.87 -6.49
C LYS A 49 -18.84 -5.53 -6.58
N HIS A 50 -18.12 -5.59 -5.47
CA HIS A 50 -16.67 -5.46 -5.50
C HIS A 50 -16.06 -6.70 -6.15
N HIS A 51 -15.04 -6.47 -6.97
CA HIS A 51 -14.30 -7.53 -7.63
C HIS A 51 -12.81 -7.17 -7.63
N CYS A 52 -11.98 -8.14 -7.25
CA CYS A 52 -10.54 -7.97 -7.17
C CYS A 52 -9.85 -8.48 -8.45
N VAL A 53 -9.19 -7.58 -9.19
CA VAL A 53 -8.48 -7.95 -10.42
C VAL A 53 -7.30 -8.91 -10.17
N ASN A 54 -6.75 -8.96 -8.96
CA ASN A 54 -5.56 -9.74 -8.63
C ASN A 54 -5.86 -11.19 -8.23
N CYS A 55 -6.94 -11.44 -7.48
CA CYS A 55 -7.34 -12.80 -7.10
C CYS A 55 -8.59 -13.30 -7.84
N LYS A 56 -9.20 -12.45 -8.68
CA LYS A 56 -10.40 -12.74 -9.48
C LYS A 56 -11.63 -13.17 -8.66
N ALA A 57 -11.68 -12.79 -7.39
CA ALA A 57 -12.80 -13.07 -6.50
C ALA A 57 -13.68 -11.83 -6.30
N ASP A 58 -14.97 -12.09 -6.08
CA ASP A 58 -15.95 -11.10 -5.69
C ASP A 58 -15.89 -10.78 -4.19
N ARG A 59 -16.74 -9.86 -3.74
CA ARG A 59 -16.94 -9.44 -2.34
C ARG A 59 -15.83 -8.57 -1.75
N HIS A 60 -14.74 -8.36 -2.48
CA HIS A 60 -13.71 -7.39 -2.12
C HIS A 60 -13.07 -6.75 -3.34
N ALA A 61 -12.50 -5.58 -3.11
CA ALA A 61 -11.87 -4.76 -4.13
C ALA A 61 -10.36 -5.03 -4.21
N ALA A 62 -9.70 -4.57 -5.28
CA ALA A 62 -8.25 -4.70 -5.46
C ALA A 62 -7.42 -3.91 -4.44
N TRP A 63 -8.04 -2.99 -3.68
CA TRP A 63 -7.39 -2.26 -2.60
C TRP A 63 -7.54 -2.92 -1.22
N ASP A 64 -8.25 -4.04 -1.11
CA ASP A 64 -8.44 -4.73 0.15
C ASP A 64 -7.15 -5.44 0.61
N CYS A 65 -6.63 -5.05 1.77
CA CYS A 65 -5.44 -5.65 2.38
C CYS A 65 -5.65 -7.09 2.86
N LYS A 66 -6.91 -7.57 2.88
CA LYS A 66 -7.27 -8.98 3.16
C LYS A 66 -7.28 -9.85 1.90
N CYS A 67 -6.98 -9.29 0.73
CA CYS A 67 -6.87 -10.08 -0.49
C CYS A 67 -5.77 -11.15 -0.33
N PRO A 68 -6.06 -12.44 -0.59
CA PRO A 68 -5.07 -13.52 -0.41
C PRO A 68 -3.84 -13.33 -1.32
N THR A 69 -4.04 -12.82 -2.54
CA THR A 69 -2.93 -12.48 -3.45
C THR A 69 -2.06 -11.36 -2.88
N PHE A 70 -2.66 -10.32 -2.29
CA PHE A 70 -1.90 -9.24 -1.66
C PHE A 70 -1.09 -9.73 -0.47
N ILE A 71 -1.69 -10.56 0.39
CA ILE A 71 -1.01 -11.14 1.56
C ILE A 71 0.20 -11.98 1.12
N ASN A 72 0.02 -12.85 0.14
CA ASN A 72 1.10 -13.74 -0.33
C ASN A 72 2.24 -12.94 -0.98
N LEU A 73 1.92 -11.99 -1.86
CA LEU A 73 2.94 -11.17 -2.50
C LEU A 73 3.64 -10.23 -1.51
N SER A 74 2.92 -9.68 -0.54
CA SER A 74 3.52 -8.85 0.52
C SER A 74 4.50 -9.66 1.37
N LYS A 75 4.16 -10.91 1.72
CA LYS A 75 5.10 -11.81 2.42
C LYS A 75 6.37 -12.05 1.62
N CYS A 76 6.25 -12.34 0.32
CA CYS A 76 7.41 -12.52 -0.55
C CYS A 76 8.23 -11.22 -0.63
N TYR A 77 7.59 -10.08 -0.85
CA TYR A 77 8.24 -8.77 -0.90
C TYR A 77 9.01 -8.46 0.39
N HIS A 78 8.39 -8.67 1.55
CA HIS A 78 9.01 -8.47 2.85
C HIS A 78 10.14 -9.45 3.14
N SER A 79 10.08 -10.69 2.63
CA SER A 79 11.17 -11.66 2.78
C SER A 79 12.48 -11.21 2.13
N HIS A 80 12.41 -10.27 1.18
CA HIS A 80 13.57 -9.73 0.47
C HIS A 80 14.11 -8.42 1.07
N LEU A 81 13.44 -7.80 2.05
CA LEU A 81 13.96 -6.58 2.68
C LEU A 81 14.64 -6.95 4.01
N PRO A 82 15.96 -6.72 4.15
CA PRO A 82 16.69 -7.08 5.36
C PRO A 82 16.12 -6.38 6.59
N ASP A 83 15.65 -5.15 6.42
CA ASP A 83 15.05 -4.32 7.45
C ASP A 83 13.76 -4.87 8.09
N VAL A 84 13.00 -5.73 7.39
CA VAL A 84 11.75 -6.29 7.96
C VAL A 84 12.06 -7.32 9.05
N ALA A 85 13.26 -7.93 8.99
CA ALA A 85 13.66 -8.97 9.91
C ALA A 85 14.01 -8.43 11.31
N TYR A 86 14.16 -7.12 11.47
CA TYR A 86 14.63 -6.49 12.71
C TYR A 86 13.56 -5.59 13.34
N ARG A 87 13.41 -5.73 14.66
CA ARG A 87 12.70 -4.76 15.48
C ARG A 87 13.71 -3.74 16.00
N TYR A 88 13.43 -2.46 15.77
CA TYR A 88 14.23 -1.37 16.31
C TYR A 88 13.82 -1.11 17.76
N PHE A 89 14.82 -1.04 18.64
CA PHE A 89 14.65 -0.64 20.04
C PHE A 89 15.35 0.70 20.26
N PRO A 90 14.79 1.60 21.09
CA PRO A 90 15.49 2.80 21.51
C PRO A 90 16.81 2.43 22.21
N LYS A 91 17.87 3.19 21.96
CA LYS A 91 19.16 2.97 22.61
C LYS A 91 19.11 3.58 24.02
N SER A 92 19.42 2.81 25.04
CA SER A 92 19.31 3.25 26.44
C SER A 92 20.26 4.40 26.82
N ASP A 93 21.34 4.58 26.07
CA ASP A 93 22.37 5.60 26.26
C ASP A 93 22.18 6.84 25.36
N ASP A 94 21.18 6.82 24.48
CA ASP A 94 20.85 7.94 23.60
C ASP A 94 19.36 8.31 23.72
N PRO A 95 19.01 9.17 24.69
CA PRO A 95 17.65 9.63 24.92
C PRO A 95 17.02 10.34 23.71
N ALA A 96 17.81 10.82 22.75
CA ALA A 96 17.27 11.41 21.51
C ALA A 96 16.60 10.36 20.61
N THR A 97 16.86 9.06 20.84
CA THR A 97 16.18 7.97 20.14
C THR A 97 14.86 7.54 20.80
N TRP A 98 14.49 8.15 21.93
CA TRP A 98 13.29 7.80 22.69
C TRP A 98 12.13 8.65 22.21
N ILE A 99 11.03 8.00 21.80
CA ILE A 99 9.78 8.67 21.47
C ILE A 99 8.75 8.19 22.49
N ARG A 100 8.14 9.11 23.25
CA ARG A 100 7.04 8.75 24.15
C ARG A 100 5.79 8.41 23.33
N GLU A 101 4.99 7.45 23.79
CA GLU A 101 3.76 7.01 23.11
C GLU A 101 2.84 8.20 22.72
N ASN A 102 2.84 9.25 23.53
CA ASN A 102 2.01 10.45 23.36
C ASN A 102 2.58 11.45 22.31
N GLU A 103 3.88 11.35 22.00
CA GLU A 103 4.62 12.21 21.06
C GLU A 103 4.72 11.56 19.65
N ALA A 104 4.55 10.23 19.58
CA ALA A 104 4.64 9.45 18.33
C ALA A 104 3.56 9.84 17.31
N ASP A 105 2.34 10.18 17.76
CA ASP A 105 1.22 10.56 16.88
C ASP A 105 1.36 11.99 16.30
N GLN A 106 2.14 12.86 16.95
CA GLN A 106 2.38 14.23 16.48
C GLN A 106 3.49 14.30 15.42
N ALA A 107 4.54 13.49 15.56
CA ALA A 107 5.69 13.48 14.66
C ALA A 107 5.36 13.08 13.21
N TRP A 108 4.26 12.35 12.96
CA TRP A 108 3.82 11.97 11.61
C TRP A 108 2.97 13.02 10.90
N ASN A 109 2.52 14.06 11.61
CA ASN A 109 1.68 15.13 11.06
C ASN A 109 2.45 16.40 10.69
N GLU A 110 3.76 16.47 10.98
CA GLU A 110 4.59 17.62 10.59
C GLU A 110 5.24 17.36 9.21
N PRO A 111 4.97 18.20 8.19
CA PRO A 111 5.71 18.14 6.94
C PRO A 111 7.18 18.51 7.19
N PRO A 112 8.12 18.01 6.37
CA PRO A 112 9.53 18.37 6.50
C PRO A 112 9.69 19.89 6.43
N ARG A 113 10.31 20.50 7.44
CA ARG A 113 10.73 21.90 7.35
C ARG A 113 11.75 22.00 6.23
N ASP A 114 11.39 22.74 5.20
CA ASP A 114 12.27 23.27 4.19
C ASP A 114 13.28 24.21 4.85
N GLU A 115 14.44 23.66 5.21
CA GLU A 115 15.63 24.44 5.53
C GLU A 115 16.23 24.95 4.22
N ASN A 116 15.78 26.10 3.73
CA ASN A 116 16.58 26.99 2.86
C ASN A 116 16.04 28.42 2.94
N GLY A 117 16.76 29.27 3.68
CA GLY A 117 16.79 30.72 3.48
C GLY A 117 17.89 31.10 2.52
#